data_AF-A0A936ZFR7-F1
#
_entry.id   AF-A0A936ZFR7-F1
#
_cell.length_a   1.000
_cell.length_b   1.000
_cell.length_c   1.000
_cell.angle_alpha   90.00
_cell.angle_beta   90.00
_cell.angle_gamma   90.00
#
_symmetry.space_group_name_H-M   'P 1'
#
loop_
_entity.id
_entity.type
_entity.pdbx_description
1 polymer ?
#
loop_
_entity_poly.entity_id
_entity_poly.type
_entity_poly.pdbx_seq_one_letter_code
_entity_poly.pdbx_strand_id
1 'polypeptide(L)'
;MEDKPGQDKIPDTPLFDRKRSLAGYRINKMAMGLSKPENREAFRQDEGAYLDRFGLTPEEKEAVMSRNWREMVRLGGNLFFILKISAVDPVRITEIGAHQAGMDHDDFLRNRLGKK
;
A
#
# COMPACT_ATOMS: atom_id res chain seq x y z
N MET A 1 -11.56 -15.72 -22.14
CA MET A 1 -11.09 -16.70 -21.15
C MET A 1 -11.97 -16.50 -19.93
N GLU A 2 -12.84 -17.46 -19.63
CA GLU A 2 -13.71 -17.40 -18.44
C GLU A 2 -12.86 -17.52 -17.18
N ASP A 3 -13.11 -16.62 -16.24
CA ASP A 3 -12.55 -16.63 -14.90
C ASP A 3 -13.18 -17.81 -14.14
N LYS A 4 -12.43 -18.90 -13.96
CA LYS A 4 -12.92 -20.07 -13.21
C LYS A 4 -13.03 -19.68 -11.73
N PRO A 5 -14.24 -19.67 -11.14
CA PRO A 5 -14.38 -19.27 -9.74
C PRO A 5 -13.70 -20.29 -8.83
N GLY A 6 -12.61 -19.88 -8.18
CA GLY A 6 -12.12 -20.53 -6.96
C GLY A 6 -10.79 -21.29 -7.01
N GLN A 7 -9.97 -21.20 -8.07
CA GLN A 7 -8.73 -21.99 -8.11
C GLN A 7 -7.51 -21.37 -7.39
N ASP A 8 -7.45 -20.04 -7.18
CA ASP A 8 -6.30 -19.41 -6.51
C ASP A 8 -6.71 -18.46 -5.39
N LYS A 9 -7.31 -18.99 -4.31
CA LYS A 9 -7.59 -18.19 -3.11
C LYS A 9 -6.69 -18.66 -1.97
N ILE A 10 -5.61 -17.92 -1.74
CA ILE A 10 -4.83 -18.05 -0.51
C ILE A 10 -5.57 -17.26 0.58
N PRO A 11 -5.97 -17.89 1.70
CA PRO A 11 -6.62 -17.20 2.80
C PRO A 11 -5.85 -15.95 3.24
N ASP A 12 -6.58 -14.87 3.50
CA ASP A 12 -6.05 -13.57 3.95
C ASP A 12 -4.97 -12.93 3.05
N THR A 13 -4.78 -13.43 1.83
CA THR A 13 -3.78 -12.93 0.89
C THR A 13 -4.47 -12.41 -0.37
N PRO A 14 -4.68 -11.08 -0.47
CA PRO A 14 -5.27 -10.49 -1.65
C PRO A 14 -4.32 -10.61 -2.85
N LEU A 15 -4.68 -11.45 -3.83
CA LEU A 15 -3.92 -11.56 -5.08
C LEU A 15 -4.08 -10.29 -5.93
N PHE A 16 -2.98 -9.78 -6.46
CA PHE A 16 -2.97 -8.61 -7.34
C PHE A 16 -3.29 -9.01 -8.79
N ASP A 17 -4.55 -9.36 -9.02
CA ASP A 17 -5.10 -9.71 -10.34
C ASP A 17 -5.49 -8.46 -11.17
N ARG A 18 -6.05 -8.69 -12.37
CA ARG A 18 -6.53 -7.62 -13.25
C ARG A 18 -7.60 -6.75 -12.59
N LYS A 19 -8.54 -7.35 -11.84
CA LYS A 19 -9.65 -6.63 -11.21
C LYS A 19 -9.12 -5.69 -10.12
N ARG A 20 -8.20 -6.16 -9.28
CA ARG A 20 -7.55 -5.33 -8.25
C ARG A 20 -6.65 -4.27 -8.84
N SER A 21 -5.90 -4.59 -9.89
CA SER A 21 -5.06 -3.62 -10.60
C SER A 21 -5.88 -2.45 -11.13
N LEU A 22 -7.07 -2.72 -11.70
CA LEU A 22 -7.99 -1.68 -12.14
C LEU A 22 -8.58 -0.89 -10.96
N ALA A 23 -8.98 -1.56 -9.88
CA ALA A 23 -9.53 -0.92 -8.69
C ALA A 23 -8.53 0.06 -8.05
N GLY A 24 -7.28 -0.37 -7.88
CA GLY A 24 -6.22 0.41 -7.26
C GLY A 24 -5.39 1.26 -8.23
N TYR A 25 -5.84 1.47 -9.48
CA TYR A 25 -5.05 2.19 -10.48
C TYR A 25 -4.61 3.58 -9.98
N ARG A 26 -5.51 4.32 -9.31
CA ARG A 26 -5.24 5.67 -8.78
C ARG A 26 -4.16 5.67 -7.72
N ILE A 27 -4.32 4.85 -6.67
CA ILE A 27 -3.36 4.77 -5.57
C ILE A 27 -1.99 4.26 -6.06
N ASN A 28 -1.96 3.28 -6.97
CA ASN A 28 -0.72 2.77 -7.55
C ASN A 28 -0.01 3.84 -8.39
N LYS A 29 -0.75 4.60 -9.21
CA LYS A 29 -0.20 5.71 -10.02
C LYS A 29 0.32 6.85 -9.15
N MET A 30 -0.41 7.21 -8.09
CA MET A 30 0.00 8.20 -7.10
C MET A 30 1.35 7.80 -6.48
N ALA A 31 1.45 6.57 -5.98
CA ALA A 31 2.66 6.07 -5.35
C ALA A 31 3.83 5.98 -6.35
N MET A 32 3.60 5.60 -7.61
CA MET A 32 4.64 5.68 -8.65
C MET A 32 5.21 7.08 -8.82
N GLY A 33 4.37 8.11 -8.69
CA GLY A 33 4.78 9.50 -8.81
C GLY A 33 5.93 9.86 -7.87
N LEU A 34 5.98 9.25 -6.68
CA LEU A 34 7.02 9.47 -5.66
C LEU A 34 8.41 8.95 -6.05
N SER A 35 8.53 8.24 -7.17
CA SER A 35 9.84 7.93 -7.78
C SER A 35 10.59 9.22 -8.16
N LYS A 36 9.86 10.30 -8.48
CA LYS A 36 10.44 11.59 -8.87
C LYS A 36 10.70 12.50 -7.66
N PRO A 37 11.90 13.12 -7.54
CA PRO A 37 12.21 14.02 -6.42
C PRO A 37 11.22 15.17 -6.24
N GLU A 38 10.76 15.76 -7.34
CA GLU A 38 9.86 16.93 -7.31
C GLU A 38 8.49 16.57 -6.74
N ASN A 39 8.03 15.34 -7.00
CA ASN A 39 6.78 14.83 -6.44
C ASN A 39 6.92 14.49 -4.96
N ARG A 40 8.09 14.03 -4.50
CA ARG A 40 8.35 13.85 -3.06
C ARG A 40 8.32 15.17 -2.32
N GLU A 41 8.89 16.21 -2.92
CA GLU A 41 8.83 17.56 -2.35
C GLU A 41 7.39 18.07 -2.27
N ALA A 42 6.62 17.98 -3.36
CA ALA A 42 5.22 18.36 -3.36
C ALA A 42 4.39 17.58 -2.32
N PHE A 43 4.64 16.28 -2.16
CA PHE A 43 3.98 15.46 -1.15
C PHE A 43 4.31 15.93 0.29
N ARG A 44 5.58 16.28 0.57
CA ARG A 44 5.98 16.80 1.90
C ARG A 44 5.38 18.16 2.22
N GLN A 45 5.22 19.01 1.21
CA GLN A 45 4.69 20.36 1.38
C GLN A 45 3.19 20.33 1.68
N ASP A 46 2.42 19.55 0.92
CA ASP A 46 0.99 19.37 1.13
C ASP A 46 0.57 18.01 0.60
N GLU A 47 0.52 17.02 1.50
CA GLU A 47 0.12 15.67 1.17
C GLU A 47 -1.30 15.65 0.58
N GLY A 48 -2.25 16.38 1.18
CA GLY A 48 -3.63 16.41 0.75
C GLY A 48 -3.78 16.89 -0.69
N ALA A 49 -3.15 18.02 -1.01
CA ALA A 49 -3.14 18.59 -2.35
C ALA A 49 -2.41 17.70 -3.37
N TYR A 50 -1.33 17.02 -2.97
CA TYR A 50 -0.65 16.06 -3.84
C TYR A 50 -1.57 14.88 -4.19
N LEU A 51 -2.27 14.31 -3.21
CA LEU A 51 -3.19 13.19 -3.42
C LEU A 51 -4.37 13.57 -4.32
N ASP A 52 -4.89 14.80 -4.19
CA ASP A 52 -6.02 15.30 -5.00
C ASP A 52 -5.71 15.32 -6.51
N ARG A 53 -4.44 15.46 -6.91
CA ARG A 53 -4.00 15.39 -8.32
C ARG A 53 -4.28 14.05 -9.00
N PHE A 54 -4.48 12.99 -8.22
CA PHE A 54 -4.67 11.61 -8.72
C PHE A 54 -6.12 11.13 -8.61
N GLY A 55 -7.02 11.96 -8.06
CA GLY A 55 -8.45 11.67 -7.96
C GLY A 55 -8.78 10.46 -7.09
N LEU A 56 -7.99 10.23 -6.03
CA LEU A 56 -8.20 9.13 -5.08
C LEU A 56 -9.63 9.19 -4.51
N THR A 57 -10.20 8.02 -4.24
CA THR A 57 -11.45 7.97 -3.45
C THR A 57 -11.17 8.46 -2.02
N PRO A 58 -12.20 8.88 -1.26
CA PRO A 58 -12.02 9.25 0.14
C PRO A 58 -11.34 8.15 0.97
N GLU A 59 -11.69 6.89 0.74
CA GLU A 59 -11.08 5.73 1.40
C GLU A 59 -9.60 5.53 1.00
N GLU A 60 -9.26 5.69 -0.28
CA GLU A 60 -7.87 5.61 -0.75
C GLU A 60 -7.03 6.74 -0.14
N LYS A 61 -7.57 7.97 -0.10
CA LYS A 61 -6.89 9.14 0.47
C LYS A 61 -6.64 8.95 1.96
N GLU A 62 -7.66 8.55 2.72
CA GLU A 62 -7.55 8.27 4.15
C GLU A 62 -6.54 7.16 4.43
N ALA A 63 -6.56 6.06 3.65
CA ALA A 63 -5.62 4.97 3.83
C ALA A 63 -4.17 5.43 3.62
N VAL A 64 -3.92 6.32 2.65
CA VAL A 64 -2.59 6.89 2.42
C VAL A 64 -2.21 7.79 3.59
N MET A 65 -3.03 8.80 3.92
CA MET A 65 -2.74 9.80 4.97
C MET A 65 -2.51 9.19 6.35
N SER A 66 -3.26 8.14 6.69
CA SER A 66 -3.08 7.39 7.95
C SER A 66 -1.95 6.34 7.90
N ARG A 67 -1.25 6.23 6.75
CA ARG A 67 -0.26 5.18 6.46
C ARG A 67 -0.81 3.77 6.73
N ASN A 68 -2.10 3.54 6.49
CA ASN A 68 -2.75 2.25 6.68
C ASN A 68 -2.42 1.29 5.53
N TRP A 69 -1.26 0.65 5.60
CA TRP A 69 -0.74 -0.25 4.57
C TRP A 69 -1.65 -1.45 4.27
N ARG A 70 -2.43 -1.89 5.26
CA ARG A 70 -3.38 -3.00 5.09
C ARG A 70 -4.55 -2.55 4.22
N GLU A 71 -5.12 -1.38 4.52
CA GLU A 71 -6.21 -0.80 3.73
C GLU A 71 -5.76 -0.39 2.33
N MET A 72 -4.56 0.17 2.17
CA MET A 72 -4.01 0.45 0.85
C MET A 72 -4.00 -0.81 -0.03
N VAL A 73 -3.59 -1.97 0.51
CA VAL A 73 -3.62 -3.25 -0.23
C VAL A 73 -5.04 -3.78 -0.43
N ARG A 74 -5.92 -3.66 0.57
CA ARG A 74 -7.33 -4.05 0.44
C ARG A 74 -8.01 -3.31 -0.71
N LEU A 75 -7.71 -2.02 -0.86
CA LEU A 75 -8.22 -1.11 -1.89
C LEU A 75 -7.57 -1.32 -3.27
N GLY A 76 -6.65 -2.28 -3.43
CA GLY A 76 -6.00 -2.60 -4.70
C GLY A 76 -4.63 -1.95 -4.90
N GLY A 77 -4.08 -1.32 -3.88
CA GLY A 77 -2.67 -0.93 -3.84
C GLY A 77 -1.78 -2.17 -3.90
N ASN A 78 -0.83 -2.19 -4.82
CA ASN A 78 0.21 -3.20 -4.85
C ASN A 78 1.36 -2.78 -3.95
N LEU A 79 1.85 -3.69 -3.12
CA LEU A 79 2.89 -3.41 -2.12
C LEU A 79 4.12 -2.70 -2.72
N PHE A 80 4.61 -3.12 -3.89
CA PHE A 80 5.78 -2.52 -4.54
C PHE A 80 5.56 -1.10 -5.09
N PHE A 81 4.29 -0.75 -5.33
CA PHE A 81 3.91 0.60 -5.70
C PHE A 81 3.86 1.48 -4.46
N ILE A 82 3.03 1.12 -3.48
CA ILE A 82 2.78 1.92 -2.28
C ILE A 82 4.02 2.07 -1.40
N LEU A 83 4.98 1.11 -1.44
CA LEU A 83 6.26 1.23 -0.75
C LEU A 83 7.04 2.50 -1.11
N LYS A 84 6.76 3.15 -2.25
CA LYS A 84 7.40 4.43 -2.61
C LYS A 84 7.03 5.58 -1.67
N ILE A 85 5.95 5.45 -0.88
CA ILE A 85 5.63 6.39 0.20
C ILE A 85 6.78 6.42 1.24
N SER A 86 7.52 5.32 1.42
CA SER A 86 8.66 5.29 2.35
C SER A 86 9.86 6.13 1.92
N ALA A 87 9.88 6.62 0.67
CA ALA A 87 10.87 7.61 0.22
C ALA A 87 10.57 9.02 0.75
N VAL A 88 9.35 9.25 1.25
CA VAL A 88 8.93 10.49 1.92
C VAL A 88 8.93 10.29 3.42
N ASP A 89 8.30 9.21 3.89
CA ASP A 89 8.21 8.84 5.31
C ASP A 89 8.85 7.46 5.55
N PRO A 90 10.15 7.42 5.89
CA PRO A 90 10.87 6.17 6.05
C PRO A 90 10.21 5.26 7.09
N VAL A 91 9.96 4.01 6.69
CA VAL A 91 9.42 2.96 7.54
C VAL A 91 10.12 1.65 7.21
N ARG A 92 10.38 0.81 8.22
CA ARG A 92 11.02 -0.49 7.98
C ARG A 92 10.00 -1.41 7.32
N ILE A 93 10.43 -2.18 6.32
CA ILE A 93 9.54 -3.16 5.65
C ILE A 93 8.91 -4.16 6.63
N THR A 94 9.59 -4.44 7.74
CA THR A 94 9.07 -5.32 8.80
C THR A 94 7.98 -4.66 9.65
N GLU A 95 7.97 -3.33 9.79
CA GLU A 95 6.86 -2.60 10.43
C GLU A 95 5.63 -2.61 9.55
N ILE A 96 5.81 -2.45 8.23
CA ILE A 96 4.72 -2.63 7.26
C ILE A 96 4.15 -4.05 7.34
N GLY A 97 5.02 -5.06 7.38
CA GLY A 97 4.62 -6.46 7.53
C GLY A 97 3.83 -6.72 8.82
N ALA A 98 4.28 -6.17 9.95
CA ALA A 98 3.58 -6.25 11.23
C ALA A 98 2.20 -5.59 11.17
N HIS A 99 2.14 -4.37 10.61
CA HIS A 99 0.89 -3.63 10.43
C HIS A 99 -0.11 -4.39 9.54
N GLN A 100 0.35 -5.00 8.45
CA GLN A 100 -0.50 -5.83 7.59
C GLN A 100 -0.99 -7.10 8.29
N ALA A 101 -0.14 -7.69 9.15
CA ALA A 101 -0.49 -8.85 9.96
C ALA A 101 -1.37 -8.52 11.18
N GLY A 102 -1.53 -7.24 11.53
CA GLY A 102 -2.22 -6.82 12.77
C GLY A 102 -1.45 -7.25 14.03
N MET A 103 -0.12 -7.25 13.95
CA MET A 103 0.77 -7.65 15.04
C MET A 103 1.59 -6.46 15.54
N ASP A 104 1.98 -6.48 16.81
CA ASP A 104 3.08 -5.63 17.29
C ASP A 104 4.37 -5.96 16.52
N HIS A 105 5.26 -4.97 16.37
CA HIS A 105 6.47 -5.14 15.58
C HIS A 105 7.41 -6.20 16.18
N ASP A 106 7.61 -6.20 17.49
CA ASP A 106 8.50 -7.17 18.14
C ASP A 106 7.92 -8.59 18.05
N ASP A 107 6.61 -8.73 18.21
CA ASP A 107 5.92 -10.01 18.00
C ASP A 107 6.03 -10.50 16.56
N PHE A 108 5.94 -9.60 15.57
CA PHE A 108 6.15 -9.96 14.17
C PHE A 108 7.58 -10.44 13.92
N LEU A 109 8.58 -9.73 14.47
CA LEU A 109 9.99 -10.11 14.35
C LEU A 109 10.25 -11.49 14.97
N ARG A 110 9.74 -11.74 16.18
CA ARG A 110 9.91 -13.02 16.88
C ARG A 110 9.16 -14.16 16.20
N ASN A 111 7.85 -13.98 16.01
CA ASN A 111 6.94 -15.09 15.69
C ASN A 111 6.80 -15.37 14.19
N ARG A 112 7.03 -14.37 13.32
CA ARG A 112 6.94 -14.54 11.85
C ARG A 112 8.31 -14.62 11.18
N LEU A 113 9.29 -13.85 11.66
CA LEU A 113 10.62 -13.79 11.05
C LEU A 113 11.70 -14.58 11.81
N GLY A 114 11.38 -15.13 12.98
CA GLY A 114 12.33 -15.90 13.79
C GLY A 114 13.52 -15.09 14.29
N LYS A 115 13.40 -13.76 14.35
CA LYS A 115 14.46 -12.89 14.89
C LYS A 115 14.37 -12.90 16.40
N LYS A 116 15.49 -13.20 17.05
CA LYS A 116 15.66 -13.16 18.51
C LYS A 116 16.16 -11.80 18.93
#